data_AF-A0A4V1BET9-F1
#
_entry.id   AF-A0A4V1BET9-F1
#
_cell.length_a   1.000
_cell.length_b   1.000
_cell.length_c   1.000
_cell.angle_alpha   90.00
_cell.angle_beta   90.00
_cell.angle_gamma   90.00
#
_symmetry.space_group_name_H-M   'P 1'
#
loop_
_entity.id
_entity.type
_entity.pdbx_description
1 polymer ?
#
loop_
_entity_poly.entity_id
_entity_poly.type
_entity_poly.pdbx_seq_one_letter_code
_entity_poly.pdbx_strand_id
1 'polypeptide(L)'
;MIWWTAGLHAASGIVALLFAREVGQSFRRRRAPSSLCWFVALVLFALTALADAAAAVVGWTPWLYRLWYVGAAWLVAAFGAGTAYLVLPRPWAHAILGLLAAVGLAMLGVAAATPVDLAALAGGGPVGGEGWTDATVRVFSPLLTIPGSLLLLGGAVASWWRTRHPYALWLVAGTLVLASGGSLTRLGAPVVLPVANLLGVWLLYRGHRLAREAHRSRDDDAGVGHPAGAA
;
A
#
# COMPACT_ATOMS: atom_id res chain seq x y z
N MET A 1 17.30 20.21 -3.17
CA MET A 1 16.78 18.96 -2.56
C MET A 1 15.25 18.92 -2.49
N ILE A 2 14.58 19.98 -1.99
CA ILE A 2 13.12 20.03 -1.82
C ILE A 2 12.31 19.65 -3.08
N TRP A 3 12.65 20.24 -4.24
CA TRP A 3 11.94 19.95 -5.50
C TRP A 3 12.12 18.52 -6.00
N TRP A 4 13.25 17.89 -5.68
CA TRP A 4 13.54 16.51 -6.08
C TRP A 4 12.68 15.52 -5.27
N THR A 5 12.64 15.68 -3.95
CA THR A 5 11.81 14.82 -3.09
C THR A 5 10.33 15.01 -3.39
N ALA A 6 9.87 16.25 -3.54
CA ALA A 6 8.49 16.56 -3.94
C ALA A 6 8.12 15.90 -5.28
N GLY A 7 9.01 15.97 -6.28
CA GLY A 7 8.83 15.32 -7.57
C GLY A 7 8.72 13.80 -7.48
N LEU A 8 9.57 13.14 -6.69
CA LEU A 8 9.51 11.69 -6.46
C LEU A 8 8.21 11.27 -5.77
N HIS A 9 7.80 12.00 -4.73
CA HIS A 9 6.54 11.74 -4.04
C HIS A 9 5.34 11.91 -4.99
N ALA A 10 5.30 12.99 -5.77
CA ALA A 10 4.26 13.22 -6.77
C ALA A 10 4.23 12.10 -7.83
N ALA A 11 5.39 11.71 -8.36
CA ALA A 11 5.50 10.60 -9.31
C ALA A 11 4.98 9.28 -8.72
N SER A 12 5.32 8.99 -7.46
CA SER A 12 4.82 7.78 -6.77
C SER A 12 3.29 7.80 -6.62
N GLY A 13 2.71 8.97 -6.32
CA GLY A 13 1.27 9.14 -6.25
C GLY A 13 0.58 8.97 -7.60
N ILE A 14 1.17 9.48 -8.69
CA ILE A 14 0.66 9.29 -10.06
C ILE A 14 0.69 7.81 -10.45
N VAL A 15 1.80 7.11 -10.19
CA VAL A 15 1.91 5.66 -10.46
C VAL A 15 0.87 4.89 -9.67
N ALA A 16 0.66 5.23 -8.39
CA ALA A 16 -0.37 4.63 -7.55
C ALA A 16 -1.78 4.87 -8.10
N LEU A 17 -2.09 6.07 -8.64
CA LEU A 17 -3.38 6.35 -9.27
C LEU A 17 -3.61 5.55 -10.55
N LEU A 18 -2.59 5.40 -11.40
CA LEU A 18 -2.68 4.57 -12.59
C LEU A 18 -2.95 3.11 -12.21
N PHE A 19 -2.25 2.61 -11.21
CA PHE A 19 -2.47 1.27 -10.68
C PHE A 19 -3.87 1.13 -10.05
N ALA A 20 -4.31 2.12 -9.26
CA ALA A 20 -5.64 2.17 -8.66
C ALA A 20 -6.74 2.12 -9.72
N ARG A 21 -6.57 2.84 -10.84
CA ARG A 21 -7.52 2.82 -11.96
C ARG A 21 -7.70 1.41 -12.52
N GLU A 22 -6.62 0.68 -12.74
CA GLU A 22 -6.68 -0.69 -13.24
C GLU A 22 -7.38 -1.64 -12.27
N VAL A 23 -7.02 -1.58 -10.98
CA VAL A 23 -7.61 -2.41 -9.93
C VAL A 23 -9.09 -2.05 -9.73
N GLY A 24 -9.44 -0.77 -9.76
CA GLY A 24 -10.81 -0.28 -9.64
C GLY A 24 -11.69 -0.72 -10.81
N GLN A 25 -11.16 -0.74 -12.04
CA GLN A 25 -11.85 -1.33 -13.18
C GLN A 25 -12.09 -2.84 -13.00
N SER A 26 -11.11 -3.56 -12.44
CA SER A 26 -11.27 -4.98 -12.09
C SER A 26 -12.36 -5.17 -11.04
N PHE A 27 -12.39 -4.34 -10.00
CA PHE A 27 -13.43 -4.37 -8.97
C PHE A 27 -14.82 -4.11 -9.55
N ARG A 28 -14.99 -3.11 -10.43
CA ARG A 28 -16.28 -2.83 -11.08
C ARG A 28 -16.82 -4.03 -11.87
N ARG A 29 -15.94 -4.81 -12.49
CA ARG A 29 -16.29 -6.00 -13.29
C ARG A 29 -16.57 -7.23 -12.43
N ARG A 30 -15.71 -7.53 -11.45
CA ARG A 30 -15.74 -8.81 -10.70
C ARG A 30 -16.32 -8.70 -9.29
N ARG A 31 -16.47 -7.48 -8.75
CA ARG A 31 -16.91 -7.18 -7.38
C ARG A 31 -16.16 -7.97 -6.29
N ALA A 32 -14.90 -8.29 -6.54
CA ALA A 32 -14.08 -9.08 -5.62
C ALA A 32 -13.62 -8.22 -4.42
N PRO A 33 -13.83 -8.65 -3.17
CA PRO A 33 -13.39 -7.91 -1.98
C PRO A 33 -11.89 -7.58 -1.99
N SER A 34 -11.06 -8.52 -2.46
CA SER A 34 -9.62 -8.28 -2.63
C SER A 34 -9.32 -7.05 -3.48
N SER A 35 -10.01 -6.88 -4.62
CA SER A 35 -9.81 -5.74 -5.51
C SER A 35 -10.27 -4.43 -4.88
N LEU A 36 -11.30 -4.45 -4.02
CA LEU A 36 -11.72 -3.27 -3.28
C LEU A 36 -10.65 -2.83 -2.26
N CYS A 37 -10.13 -3.78 -1.47
CA CYS A 37 -9.07 -3.50 -0.50
C CYS A 37 -7.80 -2.96 -1.17
N TRP A 38 -7.37 -3.58 -2.28
CA TRP A 38 -6.24 -3.10 -3.07
C TRP A 38 -6.49 -1.71 -3.69
N PHE A 39 -7.70 -1.44 -4.17
CA PHE A 39 -8.08 -0.12 -4.67
C PHE A 39 -7.98 0.94 -3.58
N VAL A 40 -8.55 0.68 -2.40
CA VAL A 40 -8.47 1.58 -1.24
C VAL A 40 -7.01 1.82 -0.84
N ALA A 41 -6.20 0.76 -0.77
CA ALA A 41 -4.77 0.87 -0.46
C ALA A 41 -4.03 1.79 -1.44
N LEU A 42 -4.28 1.64 -2.74
CA LEU A 42 -3.62 2.45 -3.78
C LEU A 42 -4.09 3.90 -3.80
N VAL A 43 -5.38 4.16 -3.52
CA VAL A 43 -5.89 5.52 -3.36
C VAL A 43 -5.26 6.18 -2.13
N LEU A 44 -5.20 5.48 -1.00
CA LEU A 44 -4.52 6.00 0.20
C LEU A 44 -3.04 6.26 -0.07
N PHE A 45 -2.35 5.35 -0.77
CA PHE A 45 -0.96 5.56 -1.19
C PHE A 45 -0.81 6.83 -2.01
N ALA A 46 -1.69 7.06 -2.99
CA ALA A 46 -1.65 8.29 -3.78
C ALA A 46 -1.88 9.53 -2.91
N LEU A 47 -2.87 9.51 -2.02
CA LEU A 47 -3.17 10.62 -1.12
C LEU A 47 -2.01 10.92 -0.17
N THR A 48 -1.38 9.91 0.42
CA THR A 48 -0.25 10.13 1.34
C THR A 48 0.99 10.59 0.59
N ALA A 49 1.30 10.02 -0.57
CA ALA A 49 2.40 10.48 -1.40
C ALA A 49 2.22 11.93 -1.86
N LEU A 50 1.02 12.32 -2.27
CA LEU A 50 0.72 13.70 -2.65
C LEU A 50 0.71 14.66 -1.45
N ALA A 51 0.29 14.20 -0.27
CA ALA A 51 0.39 14.97 0.96
C ALA A 51 1.85 15.26 1.34
N ASP A 52 2.73 14.26 1.18
CA ASP A 52 4.19 14.41 1.39
C ASP A 52 4.80 15.40 0.37
N ALA A 53 4.41 15.27 -0.91
CA ALA A 53 4.84 16.20 -1.95
C ALA A 53 4.39 17.64 -1.67
N ALA A 54 3.14 17.82 -1.21
CA ALA A 54 2.62 19.12 -0.82
C ALA A 54 3.36 19.67 0.41
N ALA A 55 3.55 18.85 1.45
CA ALA A 55 4.26 19.24 2.66
C ALA A 55 5.72 19.64 2.39
N ALA A 56 6.38 19.00 1.42
CA ALA A 56 7.72 19.39 0.99
C ALA A 56 7.76 20.81 0.38
N VAL A 57 6.69 21.27 -0.26
CA VAL A 57 6.64 22.58 -0.94
C VAL A 57 6.09 23.68 -0.03
N VAL A 58 4.99 23.42 0.67
CA VAL A 58 4.27 24.44 1.47
C VAL A 58 4.44 24.29 2.98
N GLY A 59 5.16 23.25 3.43
CA GLY A 59 5.33 22.91 4.84
C GLY A 59 4.25 21.98 5.37
N TRP A 60 4.53 21.36 6.52
CA TRP A 60 3.57 20.50 7.20
C TRP A 60 2.42 21.33 7.80
N THR A 61 1.18 20.89 7.52
CA THR A 61 0.00 21.33 8.25
C THR A 61 -0.55 20.17 9.09
N PRO A 62 -1.34 20.44 10.15
CA PRO A 62 -1.92 19.38 10.97
C PRO A 62 -2.83 18.44 10.15
N TRP A 63 -3.42 18.93 9.07
CA TRP A 63 -4.22 18.12 8.16
C TRP A 63 -3.35 17.20 7.29
N LEU A 64 -2.32 17.76 6.62
CA LEU A 64 -1.41 16.98 5.77
C LEU A 64 -0.71 15.89 6.57
N TYR A 65 -0.26 16.21 7.79
CA TYR A 65 0.41 15.24 8.66
C TYR A 65 -0.52 14.10 9.08
N ARG A 66 -1.78 14.40 9.44
CA ARG A 66 -2.79 13.37 9.76
C ARG A 66 -3.09 12.48 8.59
N LEU A 67 -3.35 13.07 7.41
CA LEU A 67 -3.63 12.33 6.19
C LEU A 67 -2.45 11.40 5.84
N TRP A 68 -1.22 11.93 5.90
CA TRP A 68 -0.02 11.16 5.64
C TRP A 68 0.18 10.02 6.66
N TYR A 69 0.19 10.32 7.96
CA TYR A 69 0.53 9.33 8.99
C TYR A 69 -0.54 8.25 9.15
N VAL A 70 -1.82 8.66 9.26
CA VAL A 70 -2.95 7.72 9.42
C VAL A 70 -3.18 6.97 8.10
N GLY A 71 -3.14 7.66 6.96
CA GLY A 71 -3.28 7.05 5.65
C GLY A 71 -2.18 6.04 5.36
N ALA A 72 -0.94 6.29 5.78
CA ALA A 72 0.18 5.37 5.61
C ALA A 72 0.03 4.09 6.42
N ALA A 73 -0.57 4.15 7.60
CA ALA A 73 -0.87 2.94 8.37
C ALA A 73 -2.03 2.15 7.74
N TRP A 74 -3.09 2.85 7.33
CA TRP A 74 -4.28 2.25 6.72
C TRP A 74 -4.00 1.62 5.35
N LEU A 75 -3.13 2.21 4.52
CA LEU A 75 -2.82 1.65 3.20
C LEU A 75 -2.17 0.28 3.32
N VAL A 76 -1.27 0.08 4.30
CA VAL A 76 -0.56 -1.18 4.49
C VAL A 76 -1.53 -2.25 5.00
N ALA A 77 -2.40 -1.88 5.94
CA ALA A 77 -3.47 -2.75 6.40
C ALA A 77 -4.42 -3.16 5.25
N ALA A 78 -4.78 -2.22 4.38
CA ALA A 78 -5.65 -2.48 3.24
C ALA A 78 -4.98 -3.42 2.20
N PHE A 79 -3.68 -3.26 1.91
CA PHE A 79 -2.94 -4.21 1.07
C PHE A 79 -2.92 -5.62 1.68
N GLY A 80 -2.64 -5.71 2.98
CA GLY A 80 -2.64 -6.98 3.70
C GLY A 80 -4.00 -7.67 3.69
N ALA A 81 -5.07 -6.94 4.01
CA ALA A 81 -6.44 -7.45 3.95
C ALA A 81 -6.84 -7.89 2.53
N GLY A 82 -6.48 -7.10 1.52
CA GLY A 82 -6.70 -7.45 0.12
C GLY A 82 -5.97 -8.73 -0.30
N THR A 83 -4.78 -8.96 0.25
CA THR A 83 -4.00 -10.19 0.03
C THR A 83 -4.57 -11.37 0.83
N ALA A 84 -5.08 -11.15 2.04
CA ALA A 84 -5.77 -12.17 2.83
C ALA A 84 -6.96 -12.77 2.06
N TYR A 85 -7.74 -11.95 1.36
CA TYR A 85 -8.81 -12.43 0.48
C TYR A 85 -8.34 -13.27 -0.72
N LEU A 86 -7.05 -13.23 -1.09
CA LEU A 86 -6.50 -14.04 -2.18
C LEU A 86 -5.94 -15.37 -1.69
N VAL A 87 -5.45 -15.44 -0.46
CA VAL A 87 -4.68 -16.59 0.04
C VAL A 87 -5.33 -17.34 1.19
N LEU A 88 -6.31 -16.73 1.88
CA LEU A 88 -7.02 -17.34 3.00
C LEU A 88 -8.48 -17.61 2.66
N PRO A 89 -9.13 -18.57 3.36
CA PRO A 89 -10.57 -18.75 3.29
C PRO A 89 -11.31 -17.47 3.73
N ARG A 90 -12.50 -17.23 3.14
CA ARG A 90 -13.27 -15.99 3.34
C ARG A 90 -13.50 -15.63 4.82
N PRO A 91 -13.86 -16.55 5.74
CA PRO A 91 -14.09 -16.19 7.15
C PRO A 91 -12.86 -15.54 7.80
N TRP A 92 -11.67 -16.09 7.54
CA TRP A 92 -10.40 -15.55 8.04
C TRP A 92 -10.08 -14.19 7.44
N ALA A 93 -10.29 -14.02 6.13
CA ALA A 93 -10.10 -12.73 5.47
C ALA A 93 -11.06 -11.64 6.02
N HIS A 94 -12.32 -12.00 6.30
CA HIS A 94 -13.28 -11.10 6.95
C HIS A 94 -12.87 -10.76 8.39
N ALA A 95 -12.41 -11.73 9.17
CA ALA A 95 -11.94 -11.50 10.54
C ALA A 95 -10.71 -10.57 10.56
N ILE A 96 -9.74 -10.79 9.67
CA ILE A 96 -8.56 -9.92 9.51
C ILE A 96 -8.98 -8.52 9.10
N LEU A 97 -9.86 -8.37 8.10
CA LEU A 97 -10.37 -7.08 7.68
C LEU A 97 -11.06 -6.35 8.85
N GLY A 98 -11.92 -7.05 9.59
CA GLY A 98 -12.65 -6.49 10.74
C GLY A 98 -11.69 -6.02 11.84
N LEU A 99 -10.69 -6.84 12.19
CA LEU A 99 -9.68 -6.48 13.19
C LEU A 99 -8.86 -5.27 12.75
N LEU A 100 -8.32 -5.27 11.53
CA LEU A 100 -7.53 -4.16 11.00
C LEU A 100 -8.36 -2.88 10.87
N ALA A 101 -9.63 -2.99 10.48
CA ALA A 101 -10.54 -1.85 10.43
C ALA A 101 -10.83 -1.31 11.85
N ALA A 102 -11.07 -2.18 12.84
CA ALA A 102 -11.29 -1.75 14.22
C ALA A 102 -10.07 -1.01 14.80
N VAL A 103 -8.86 -1.56 14.61
CA VAL A 103 -7.60 -0.90 15.01
C VAL A 103 -7.41 0.41 14.26
N GLY A 104 -7.72 0.45 12.97
CA GLY A 104 -7.62 1.66 12.15
C GLY A 104 -8.60 2.76 12.55
N LEU A 105 -9.83 2.39 12.92
CA LEU A 105 -10.85 3.34 13.41
C LEU A 105 -10.47 3.88 14.78
N ALA A 106 -9.93 3.03 15.67
CA ALA A 106 -9.38 3.48 16.94
C ALA A 106 -8.22 4.47 16.73
N MET A 107 -7.29 4.16 15.81
CA MET A 107 -6.21 5.08 15.43
C MET A 107 -6.75 6.42 14.95
N LEU A 108 -7.77 6.41 14.08
CA LEU A 108 -8.38 7.61 13.53
C LEU A 108 -9.01 8.47 14.65
N GLY A 109 -9.71 7.84 15.60
CA GLY A 109 -10.32 8.53 16.74
C GLY A 109 -9.28 9.21 17.63
N VAL A 110 -8.22 8.49 18.02
CA VAL A 110 -7.13 9.06 18.84
C VAL A 110 -6.41 10.17 18.05
N ALA A 111 -6.03 9.91 16.80
CA ALA A 111 -5.34 10.87 15.93
C ALA A 111 -6.13 12.16 15.67
N ALA A 112 -7.47 12.08 15.63
CA ALA A 112 -8.34 13.24 15.48
C ALA A 112 -8.37 14.11 16.73
N ALA A 113 -8.29 13.50 17.92
CA ALA A 113 -8.28 14.20 19.20
C ALA A 113 -6.90 14.72 19.62
N THR A 114 -5.81 14.10 19.14
CA THR A 114 -4.44 14.49 19.50
C THR A 114 -3.98 15.71 18.68
N PRO A 115 -3.52 16.80 19.33
CA PRO A 115 -2.87 17.91 18.65
C PRO A 115 -1.60 17.51 17.90
N VAL A 116 -1.25 18.29 16.87
CA VAL A 116 -0.02 18.08 16.10
C VAL A 116 0.93 19.25 16.39
N ASP A 117 2.11 18.95 16.91
CA ASP A 117 3.18 19.92 17.10
C ASP A 117 3.94 20.10 15.79
N LEU A 118 3.73 21.25 15.14
CA LEU A 118 4.41 21.58 13.89
C LEU A 118 5.87 22.00 14.10
N ALA A 119 6.25 22.45 15.31
CA ALA A 119 7.63 22.77 15.62
C ALA A 119 8.50 21.51 15.63
N ALA A 120 7.95 20.38 16.10
CA ALA A 120 8.57 19.07 15.99
C ALA A 120 8.72 18.56 14.54
N LEU A 121 8.06 19.21 13.58
CA LEU A 121 8.16 18.91 12.13
C LEU A 121 9.04 19.90 11.38
N ALA A 122 9.67 20.85 12.08
CA ALA A 122 10.52 21.88 11.51
C ALA A 122 11.82 21.25 10.97
N GLY A 123 11.79 20.88 9.69
CA GLY A 123 12.86 20.18 8.99
C GLY A 123 12.45 19.66 7.61
N GLY A 124 11.13 19.58 7.34
CA GLY A 124 10.59 19.31 6.00
C GLY A 124 10.88 17.91 5.46
N GLY A 125 11.35 16.99 6.31
CA GLY A 125 11.65 15.60 5.96
C GLY A 125 10.53 14.63 6.35
N PRO A 126 10.50 13.42 5.77
CA PRO A 126 9.61 12.34 6.20
C PRO A 126 9.71 12.04 7.69
N VAL A 127 8.55 11.88 8.34
CA VAL A 127 8.44 12.01 9.80
C VAL A 127 8.18 10.65 10.47
N GLY A 128 8.98 10.26 11.45
CA GLY A 128 8.81 9.01 12.22
C GLY A 128 7.67 9.00 13.25
N GLY A 129 6.76 9.99 13.19
CA GLY A 129 5.70 10.19 14.18
C GLY A 129 5.94 11.32 15.19
N GLU A 130 6.99 12.13 14.99
CA GLU A 130 7.45 13.19 15.91
C GLU A 130 6.45 14.33 16.08
N GLY A 131 5.58 14.57 15.09
CA GLY A 131 4.56 15.62 15.17
C GLY A 131 3.41 15.34 16.15
N TRP A 132 3.34 14.16 16.75
CA TRP A 132 2.27 13.84 17.71
C TRP A 132 2.63 14.32 19.12
N THR A 133 1.78 15.16 19.73
CA THR A 133 1.97 15.59 21.12
C THR A 133 1.79 14.46 22.13
N ASP A 134 1.01 13.43 21.77
CA ASP A 134 0.85 12.20 22.52
C ASP A 134 1.36 11.02 21.69
N ALA A 135 2.38 10.33 22.21
CA ALA A 135 3.00 9.19 21.55
C ALA A 135 2.07 7.98 21.40
N THR A 136 0.93 7.93 22.11
CA THR A 136 -0.06 6.84 22.05
C THR A 136 -0.56 6.59 20.63
N VAL A 137 -0.71 7.64 19.81
CA VAL A 137 -1.09 7.52 18.39
C VAL A 137 -0.13 6.61 17.61
N ARG A 138 1.16 6.60 18.01
CA ARG A 138 2.21 5.86 17.31
C ARG A 138 2.09 4.35 17.49
N VAL A 139 1.45 3.88 18.57
CA VAL A 139 1.24 2.45 18.87
C VAL A 139 0.38 1.77 17.81
N PHE A 140 -0.60 2.47 17.26
CA PHE A 140 -1.50 1.91 16.24
C PHE A 140 -0.80 1.60 14.91
N SER A 141 0.25 2.36 14.59
CA SER A 141 0.94 2.22 13.32
C SER A 141 1.54 0.80 13.13
N PRO A 142 2.39 0.27 14.02
CA PRO A 142 2.88 -1.11 13.91
C PRO A 142 1.77 -2.15 14.02
N LEU A 143 0.70 -1.90 14.78
CA LEU A 143 -0.45 -2.80 14.88
C LEU A 143 -1.19 -2.97 13.54
N LEU A 144 -1.12 -1.99 12.65
CA LEU A 144 -1.66 -2.06 11.29
C LEU A 144 -0.63 -2.53 10.28
N THR A 145 0.58 -1.97 10.34
CA THR A 145 1.59 -2.16 9.28
C THR A 145 2.29 -3.50 9.37
N ILE A 146 2.52 -4.06 10.56
CA ILE A 146 3.17 -5.37 10.72
C ILE A 146 2.29 -6.49 10.14
N PRO A 147 1.04 -6.71 10.61
CA PRO A 147 0.19 -7.74 10.03
C PRO A 147 -0.11 -7.47 8.55
N GLY A 148 -0.30 -6.20 8.16
CA GLY A 148 -0.51 -5.83 6.76
C GLY A 148 0.66 -6.24 5.86
N SER A 149 1.89 -5.94 6.27
CA SER A 149 3.11 -6.27 5.53
C SER A 149 3.38 -7.77 5.50
N LEU A 150 3.16 -8.47 6.61
CA LEU A 150 3.31 -9.93 6.69
C LEU A 150 2.33 -10.65 5.75
N LEU A 151 1.08 -10.20 5.69
CA LEU A 151 0.08 -10.76 4.76
C LEU A 151 0.44 -10.46 3.31
N LEU A 152 0.86 -9.24 3.00
CA LEU A 152 1.25 -8.85 1.65
C LEU A 152 2.47 -9.63 1.17
N LEU A 153 3.55 -9.64 1.97
CA LEU A 153 4.79 -10.35 1.66
C LEU A 153 4.55 -11.86 1.62
N GLY A 154 3.90 -12.41 2.65
CA GLY A 154 3.59 -13.83 2.77
C GLY A 154 2.73 -14.32 1.61
N GLY A 155 1.73 -13.53 1.19
CA GLY A 155 0.90 -13.87 0.03
C GLY A 155 1.67 -13.87 -1.28
N ALA A 156 2.56 -12.89 -1.49
CA ALA A 156 3.42 -12.85 -2.68
C ALA A 156 4.41 -14.03 -2.71
N VAL A 157 5.04 -14.32 -1.58
CA VAL A 157 5.98 -15.43 -1.41
C VAL A 157 5.28 -16.79 -1.60
N ALA A 158 4.10 -16.99 -1.01
CA ALA A 158 3.29 -18.20 -1.20
C ALA A 158 2.86 -18.37 -2.66
N SER A 159 2.52 -17.27 -3.34
CA SER A 159 2.22 -17.27 -4.77
C SER A 159 3.41 -17.76 -5.59
N TRP A 160 4.62 -17.25 -5.31
CA TRP A 160 5.85 -17.72 -5.96
C TRP A 160 6.09 -19.21 -5.70
N TRP A 161 5.99 -19.69 -4.45
CA TRP A 161 6.23 -21.11 -4.16
C TRP A 161 5.30 -22.05 -4.90
N ARG A 162 4.02 -21.66 -5.04
CA ARG A 162 2.98 -22.47 -5.69
C ARG A 162 3.03 -22.42 -7.21
N THR A 163 3.30 -21.26 -7.81
CA THR A 163 3.21 -21.08 -9.26
C THR A 163 4.55 -20.99 -9.97
N ARG A 164 5.62 -20.68 -9.23
CA ARG A 164 6.98 -20.38 -9.73
C ARG A 164 7.02 -19.28 -10.79
N HIS A 165 5.96 -18.49 -10.90
CA HIS A 165 5.88 -17.42 -11.89
C HIS A 165 6.69 -16.19 -11.46
N PRO A 166 7.42 -15.54 -12.38
CA PRO A 166 8.31 -14.43 -12.05
C PRO A 166 7.56 -13.21 -11.52
N TYR A 167 6.28 -13.01 -11.89
CA TYR A 167 5.48 -11.87 -11.40
C TYR A 167 5.41 -11.81 -9.87
N ALA A 168 5.46 -12.97 -9.19
CA ALA A 168 5.40 -13.02 -7.74
C ALA A 168 6.68 -12.44 -7.10
N LEU A 169 7.85 -12.61 -7.74
CA LEU A 169 9.11 -12.01 -7.29
C LEU A 169 9.08 -10.47 -7.38
N TRP A 170 8.41 -9.91 -8.39
CA TRP A 170 8.18 -8.47 -8.48
C TRP A 170 7.33 -7.95 -7.32
N LEU A 171 6.29 -8.70 -6.94
CA LEU A 171 5.45 -8.37 -5.78
C LEU A 171 6.23 -8.45 -4.46
N VAL A 172 7.07 -9.48 -4.30
CA VAL A 172 7.97 -9.62 -3.15
C VAL A 172 8.94 -8.45 -3.08
N ALA A 173 9.64 -8.15 -4.17
CA ALA A 173 10.61 -7.06 -4.23
C ALA A 173 9.94 -5.70 -3.92
N GLY A 174 8.78 -5.42 -4.54
CA GLY A 174 8.04 -4.18 -4.27
C GLY A 174 7.62 -4.05 -2.82
N THR A 175 7.13 -5.15 -2.22
CA THR A 175 6.73 -5.17 -0.81
C THR A 175 7.92 -4.92 0.13
N LEU A 176 9.06 -5.58 -0.13
CA LEU A 176 10.27 -5.38 0.67
C LEU A 176 10.80 -3.95 0.56
N VAL A 177 10.85 -3.38 -0.65
CA VAL A 177 11.29 -2.00 -0.86
C VAL A 177 10.41 -1.01 -0.09
N LEU A 178 9.08 -1.15 -0.15
CA LEU A 178 8.17 -0.29 0.61
C LEU A 178 8.35 -0.44 2.12
N ALA A 179 8.44 -1.67 2.61
CA ALA A 179 8.64 -1.95 4.04
C ALA A 179 9.97 -1.37 4.55
N SER A 180 11.04 -1.52 3.77
CA SER A 180 12.35 -0.94 4.08
C SER A 180 12.32 0.58 4.12
N GLY A 181 11.64 1.26 3.18
CA GLY A 181 11.51 2.72 3.18
C GLY A 181 10.85 3.25 4.45
N GLY A 182 9.75 2.62 4.88
CA GLY A 182 9.05 2.98 6.11
C GLY A 182 9.89 2.74 7.37
N SER A 183 10.58 1.59 7.45
CA SER A 183 11.45 1.26 8.58
C SER A 183 12.65 2.19 8.68
N LEU A 184 13.34 2.48 7.57
CA LEU A 184 14.51 3.37 7.54
C LEU A 184 14.15 4.81 7.91
N THR A 185 12.95 5.26 7.56
CA THR A 185 12.43 6.57 8.01
C THR A 185 12.36 6.65 9.53
N ARG A 186 11.90 5.59 10.20
CA ARG A 186 11.84 5.53 11.67
C ARG A 186 13.21 5.42 12.34
N LEU A 187 14.21 4.94 11.59
CA LEU A 187 15.60 4.80 12.04
C LEU A 187 16.45 6.05 11.73
N GLY A 188 15.84 7.15 11.29
CA GLY A 188 16.53 8.43 11.04
C GLY A 188 17.08 8.60 9.62
N ALA A 189 16.67 7.77 8.65
CA ALA A 189 17.04 7.90 7.23
C ALA A 189 15.84 8.27 6.34
N PRO A 190 15.19 9.43 6.56
CA PRO A 190 13.95 9.80 5.89
C PRO A 190 14.13 10.06 4.38
N VAL A 191 15.33 10.42 3.92
CA VAL A 191 15.65 10.67 2.50
C VAL A 191 15.39 9.45 1.59
N VAL A 192 15.36 8.25 2.16
CA VAL A 192 15.14 7.00 1.43
C VAL A 192 13.67 6.81 1.04
N LEU A 193 12.74 7.40 1.80
CA LEU A 193 11.30 7.15 1.63
C LEU A 193 10.77 7.49 0.23
N PRO A 194 11.03 8.66 -0.38
CA PRO A 194 10.52 8.96 -1.72
C PRO A 194 11.00 7.97 -2.78
N VAL A 195 12.27 7.56 -2.71
CA VAL A 195 12.85 6.59 -3.65
C VAL A 195 12.23 5.21 -3.44
N ALA A 196 12.11 4.77 -2.18
CA ALA A 196 11.49 3.50 -1.83
C ALA A 196 10.01 3.45 -2.24
N ASN A 197 9.26 4.53 -2.03
CA ASN A 197 7.86 4.61 -2.42
C ASN A 197 7.68 4.50 -3.93
N LEU A 198 8.44 5.28 -4.71
CA LEU A 198 8.35 5.23 -6.17
C LEU A 198 8.75 3.86 -6.73
N LEU A 199 9.92 3.34 -6.31
CA LEU A 199 10.41 2.05 -6.78
C LEU A 199 9.46 0.92 -6.34
N GLY A 200 9.05 0.93 -5.07
CA GLY A 200 8.19 -0.09 -4.49
C GLY A 200 6.82 -0.16 -5.18
N VAL A 201 6.13 0.96 -5.35
CA VAL A 201 4.83 0.97 -6.04
C VAL A 201 4.95 0.60 -7.51
N TRP A 202 6.04 1.00 -8.19
CA TRP A 202 6.30 0.61 -9.56
C TRP A 202 6.54 -0.91 -9.71
N LEU A 203 7.31 -1.51 -8.80
CA LEU A 203 7.55 -2.95 -8.76
C LEU A 203 6.24 -3.73 -8.53
N LEU A 204 5.42 -3.28 -7.58
CA LEU A 204 4.10 -3.87 -7.33
C LEU A 204 3.20 -3.78 -8.58
N TYR A 205 3.19 -2.62 -9.23
CA TYR A 205 2.38 -2.40 -10.43
C TYR A 205 2.84 -3.28 -11.60
N ARG A 206 4.16 -3.40 -11.81
CA ARG A 206 4.73 -4.28 -12.83
C ARG A 206 4.37 -5.74 -12.56
N GLY A 207 4.52 -6.20 -11.32
CA GLY A 207 4.13 -7.55 -10.90
C GLY A 207 2.64 -7.82 -11.14
N HIS A 208 1.77 -6.87 -10.83
CA HIS A 208 0.34 -7.00 -11.10
C HIS A 208 0.02 -7.13 -12.59
N ARG A 209 0.62 -6.31 -13.46
CA ARG A 209 0.40 -6.40 -14.91
C ARG A 209 0.88 -7.73 -15.49
N LEU A 210 2.06 -8.20 -15.08
CA LEU A 210 2.58 -9.51 -15.48
C LEU A 210 1.66 -10.66 -15.02
N ALA A 211 1.11 -10.57 -13.81
CA ALA A 211 0.15 -11.56 -13.33
C ALA A 211 -1.15 -11.58 -14.17
N ARG A 212 -1.61 -10.42 -14.63
CA ARG A 212 -2.79 -10.32 -15.51
C ARG A 212 -2.53 -10.88 -16.91
N GLU A 213 -1.34 -10.62 -17.46
CA GLU A 213 -0.91 -11.16 -18.75
C GLU A 213 -0.84 -12.69 -18.69
N ALA A 214 -0.20 -13.25 -17.66
CA ALA A 214 -0.10 -14.70 -17.46
C ALA A 214 -1.46 -15.41 -17.30
N HIS A 215 -2.44 -14.77 -16.65
CA HIS A 215 -3.79 -15.34 -16.54
C HIS A 215 -4.56 -15.28 -17.86
N ARG A 216 -4.41 -14.21 -18.66
CA ARG A 216 -5.08 -14.12 -19.97
C ARG A 216 -4.59 -15.19 -20.94
N SER A 217 -3.28 -15.39 -21.04
CA SER A 217 -2.71 -16.42 -21.93
C SER A 217 -3.24 -17.82 -21.58
N ARG A 218 -3.42 -18.11 -20.28
CA ARG A 218 -4.01 -19.38 -19.83
C ARG A 218 -5.47 -19.54 -20.24
N ASP A 219 -6.26 -18.47 -20.16
CA ASP A 219 -7.67 -18.49 -20.56
C ASP A 219 -7.80 -18.67 -22.09
N ASP A 220 -6.91 -18.03 -22.87
CA ASP A 220 -6.88 -18.14 -24.33
C ASP A 220 -6.49 -19.58 -24.76
N ASP A 221 -5.44 -20.16 -24.18
CA ASP A 221 -5.02 -21.55 -24.47
C ASP A 221 -6.11 -22.58 -24.12
N ALA A 222 -6.83 -22.38 -23.02
CA ALA A 222 -7.94 -23.23 -22.62
C ALA A 222 -9.15 -23.11 -23.58
N GLY A 223 -9.36 -21.93 -24.17
CA GLY A 223 -10.43 -21.69 -25.15
C GLY A 223 -10.16 -22.29 -26.53
N VAL A 224 -8.89 -22.44 -26.93
CA VAL A 224 -8.49 -23.02 -28.23
C VAL A 224 -8.48 -24.55 -28.20
N GLY A 225 -8.39 -25.17 -27.01
CA GLY A 225 -8.32 -26.62 -26.82
C GLY A 225 -9.61 -27.44 -27.02
N HIS A 226 -10.73 -26.82 -27.44
CA HIS A 226 -11.95 -27.56 -27.79
C HIS A 226 -12.34 -27.31 -29.26
N PRO A 227 -11.75 -28.06 -30.22
CA PRO A 227 -12.41 -28.21 -31.51
C PRO A 227 -13.74 -28.92 -31.22
N ALA A 228 -14.84 -28.22 -31.45
CA ALA A 228 -16.15 -28.83 -31.63
C ALA A 228 -16.02 -29.82 -32.79
N GLY A 229 -15.79 -31.09 -32.45
CA GLY A 229 -15.46 -32.12 -33.42
C GLY A 229 -15.48 -33.49 -32.76
N ALA A 230 -16.68 -33.99 -32.46
CA ALA A 230 -17.06 -35.39 -32.68
C ALA A 230 -18.55 -35.59 -32.36
N ALA A 231 -19.26 -36.06 -33.38
CA ALA A 231 -20.62 -36.62 -33.43
C ALA A 231 -21.81 -35.64 -33.38
#